data_AF-X1E1E1-F1
#
_entry.id   AF-X1E1E1-F1
#
_cell.length_a   1.000
_cell.length_b   1.000
_cell.length_c   1.000
_cell.angle_alpha   90.00
_cell.angle_beta   90.00
_cell.angle_gamma   90.00
#
_symmetry.space_group_name_H-M   'P 1'
#
loop_
_entity.id
_entity.type
_entity.pdbx_description
1 polymer ?
#
loop_
_entity_poly.entity_id
_entity_poly.type
_entity_poly.pdbx_seq_one_letter_code
_entity_poly.pdbx_strand_id
1 'polypeptide(L)' 'MAEKISPKKSEKAHIHITGMTCTTCAATIEKGLAETPGVEQANVSFASEKAIVEYDPSKVDLTKIKDTISQCWNSHHE' A
#
# COMPACT_ATOMS: atom_id res chain seq x y z
N MET A 1 -23.57 -1.72 8.63
CA MET A 1 -22.54 -1.78 7.57
C MET A 1 -21.35 -2.49 8.21
N ALA A 2 -20.97 -3.65 7.68
CA ALA A 2 -20.14 -4.62 8.41
C ALA A 2 -18.65 -4.40 8.16
N GLU A 3 -17.95 -3.79 9.11
CA GLU A 3 -16.49 -3.89 9.22
C GLU A 3 -16.14 -5.33 9.63
N LYS A 4 -15.84 -6.18 8.64
CA LYS A 4 -15.30 -7.52 8.85
C LYS A 4 -13.79 -7.42 9.05
N ILE A 5 -13.35 -7.08 10.27
CA ILE A 5 -11.98 -7.35 10.71
C ILE A 5 -11.87 -8.83 11.09
N SER A 6 -11.49 -9.66 10.13
CA SER A 6 -11.18 -11.06 10.39
C SER A 6 -9.87 -11.15 11.20
N PRO A 7 -9.80 -11.95 12.26
CA PRO A 7 -8.59 -12.13 13.07
C PRO A 7 -7.57 -12.97 12.29
N LYS A 8 -6.88 -12.35 11.34
CA LYS A 8 -5.74 -12.95 10.67
C LYS A 8 -4.48 -12.21 11.13
N LYS A 9 -3.36 -12.92 11.17
CA LYS A 9 -2.05 -12.49 11.70
C LYS A 9 -1.40 -11.36 10.87
N SER A 10 -2.21 -10.60 10.15
CA SER A 10 -1.83 -9.59 9.18
C SER A 10 -2.06 -8.21 9.82
N GLU A 11 -1.04 -7.37 9.86
CA GLU A 11 -1.15 -5.98 10.29
C GLU A 11 -1.66 -5.09 9.16
N LYS A 12 -2.51 -4.13 9.53
CA LYS A 12 -3.00 -3.09 8.61
C LYS A 12 -2.25 -1.78 8.84
N ALA A 13 -1.60 -1.29 7.81
CA ALA A 13 -0.96 0.02 7.80
C ALA A 13 -1.79 1.00 6.98
N HIS A 14 -2.06 2.17 7.57
CA HIS A 14 -2.68 3.29 6.87
C HIS A 14 -1.58 4.30 6.55
N ILE A 15 -1.36 4.52 5.26
CA ILE A 15 -0.30 5.37 4.76
C ILE A 15 -0.97 6.54 4.05
N HIS A 16 -0.76 7.74 4.56
CA HIS A 16 -1.21 8.95 3.91
C HIS A 16 -0.18 9.31 2.85
N ILE A 17 -0.59 9.33 1.58
CA ILE A 17 0.31 9.67 0.48
C ILE A 17 -0.07 11.07 0.02
N THR A 18 0.60 12.06 0.59
CA THR A 18 0.36 13.46 0.27
C THR A 18 0.99 13.78 -1.08
N GLY A 19 0.20 14.34 -2.00
CA GLY A 19 0.67 14.82 -3.29
C GLY A 19 0.65 13.80 -4.42
N MET A 20 -0.02 12.63 -4.27
CA MET A 20 -0.23 11.70 -5.40
C MET A 20 -0.74 12.48 -6.60
N THR A 21 0.09 12.62 -7.62
CA THR A 21 -0.20 13.52 -8.75
C THR A 21 -1.02 12.83 -9.84
N CYS A 22 -1.19 11.50 -9.79
CA CYS A 22 -1.89 10.77 -10.85
C CYS A 22 -2.60 9.51 -10.33
N THR A 23 -3.83 9.30 -10.79
CA THR A 23 -4.62 8.08 -10.61
C THR A 23 -3.86 6.84 -11.10
N THR A 24 -3.06 7.00 -12.16
CA THR A 24 -2.21 5.92 -12.70
C THR A 24 -1.12 5.52 -11.71
N CYS A 25 -0.47 6.48 -11.02
CA CYS A 25 0.54 6.18 -10.00
C CYS A 25 -0.08 5.41 -8.83
N ALA A 26 -1.30 5.76 -8.41
CA ALA A 26 -1.99 5.06 -7.33
C ALA A 26 -2.23 3.57 -7.66
N ALA A 27 -2.68 3.28 -8.89
CA ALA A 27 -2.87 1.90 -9.36
C ALA A 27 -1.55 1.12 -9.46
N THR A 28 -0.47 1.75 -9.91
CA THR A 28 0.86 1.13 -9.96
C THR A 28 1.38 0.80 -8.57
N ILE A 29 1.22 1.73 -7.61
CA ILE A 29 1.62 1.52 -6.21
C ILE A 29 0.81 0.38 -5.58
N GLU A 30 -0.51 0.35 -5.80
CA GLU A 30 -1.37 -0.73 -5.29
C GLU A 30 -0.92 -2.10 -5.80
N LYS A 31 -0.67 -2.21 -7.11
CA LYS A 31 -0.15 -3.45 -7.70
C LYS A 31 1.22 -3.83 -7.16
N GLY A 32 2.17 -2.90 -7.13
CA GLY A 32 3.52 -3.18 -6.63
C GLY A 32 3.53 -3.62 -5.18
N LEU A 33 2.64 -3.06 -4.36
CA LEU A 33 2.43 -3.49 -2.98
C LEU A 33 1.78 -4.87 -2.91
N ALA A 34 0.72 -5.12 -3.67
CA ALA A 34 0.07 -6.44 -3.72
C ALA A 34 1.00 -7.55 -4.23
N GLU A 35 1.95 -7.23 -5.10
CA GLU A 35 2.97 -8.14 -5.61
C GLU A 35 4.15 -8.32 -4.64
N THR A 36 4.24 -7.50 -3.59
CA THR A 36 5.33 -7.59 -2.61
C THR A 36 5.16 -8.82 -1.72
N PRO A 37 6.17 -9.70 -1.59
CA PRO A 37 6.08 -10.89 -0.77
C PRO A 37 5.90 -10.53 0.70
N GLY A 38 4.81 -11.00 1.30
CA GLY A 38 4.41 -10.68 2.68
C GLY A 38 3.24 -9.71 2.79
N VAL A 39 2.83 -9.08 1.69
CA VAL A 39 1.57 -8.34 1.59
C VAL A 39 0.44 -9.31 1.27
N GLU A 40 -0.62 -9.28 2.07
CA GLU A 40 -1.83 -10.08 1.86
C GLU A 40 -2.88 -9.30 1.06
N GLN A 41 -3.02 -8.00 1.34
CA GLN A 41 -3.88 -7.09 0.59
C GLN A 41 -3.24 -5.71 0.49
N ALA A 42 -3.41 -5.05 -0.64
CA ALA A 42 -3.09 -3.64 -0.79
C ALA A 42 -4.28 -2.94 -1.45
N ASN A 43 -4.66 -1.79 -0.92
CA ASN A 43 -5.81 -1.04 -1.39
C ASN A 43 -5.48 0.46 -1.33
N VAL A 44 -5.37 1.12 -2.48
CA VAL A 44 -4.99 2.52 -2.58
C VAL A 44 -6.18 3.34 -3.06
N SER A 45 -6.53 4.36 -2.30
CA SER A 45 -7.62 5.27 -2.62
C SER A 45 -7.07 6.66 -2.94
N PHE A 46 -6.97 6.96 -4.23
CA PHE A 46 -6.59 8.30 -4.72
C PHE A 46 -7.57 9.37 -4.24
N ALA A 47 -8.89 9.09 -4.29
CA ALA A 47 -9.93 10.03 -3.85
C ALA A 47 -9.83 10.43 -2.37
N SER A 48 -9.21 9.56 -1.54
CA SER A 48 -9.03 9.79 -0.12
C SER A 48 -7.57 10.06 0.27
N GLU A 49 -6.66 10.11 -0.72
CA GLU A 49 -5.19 10.23 -0.55
C GLU A 49 -4.59 9.23 0.44
N LYS A 50 -5.20 8.05 0.54
CA LYS A 50 -4.89 7.03 1.55
C LYS A 50 -4.60 5.69 0.90
N ALA A 51 -3.51 5.07 1.31
CA ALA A 51 -3.19 3.68 1.02
C ALA A 51 -3.38 2.83 2.28
N ILE A 52 -4.06 1.70 2.12
CA ILE A 52 -4.29 0.70 3.16
C ILE A 52 -3.57 -0.56 2.71
N VAL A 53 -2.63 -1.02 3.51
CA VAL A 53 -1.84 -2.22 3.21
C VAL A 53 -1.98 -3.19 4.37
N GLU A 54 -2.39 -4.41 4.04
CA GLU A 54 -2.50 -5.55 4.95
C GLU A 54 -1.31 -6.46 4.68
N TYR A 55 -0.42 -6.61 5.65
CA TYR A 55 0.84 -7.34 5.50
C TYR A 55 1.16 -8.15 6.74
N ASP A 56 1.97 -9.19 6.61
CA ASP A 56 2.44 -9.97 7.76
C ASP A 56 3.76 -9.38 8.28
N PRO A 57 3.81 -8.80 9.49
CA PRO A 57 5.04 -8.21 10.05
C PRO A 57 6.15 -9.22 10.32
N SER A 58 5.84 -10.53 10.28
CA SER A 58 6.85 -11.59 10.36
C SER A 58 7.51 -11.86 9.01
N LYS A 59 6.92 -11.40 7.89
CA LYS A 59 7.44 -11.58 6.53
C LYS A 59 7.93 -10.29 5.89
N VAL A 60 7.28 -9.16 6.16
CA VAL A 60 7.61 -7.86 5.57
C VAL A 60 7.40 -6.75 6.58
N ASP A 61 8.35 -5.83 6.64
CA ASP A 61 8.30 -4.68 7.55
C ASP A 61 7.65 -3.45 6.89
N LEU A 62 7.06 -2.60 7.73
CA LEU A 62 6.60 -1.26 7.35
C LEU A 62 7.66 -0.46 6.59
N THR A 63 8.94 -0.58 6.96
CA THR A 63 10.04 0.11 6.27
C THR A 63 10.16 -0.34 4.82
N LYS A 64 10.00 -1.63 4.54
CA LYS A 64 10.04 -2.19 3.18
C LYS A 64 8.87 -1.69 2.34
N ILE A 65 7.68 -1.64 2.93
CA ILE A 65 6.46 -1.14 2.29
C ILE A 65 6.61 0.33 1.90
N LYS A 66 7.13 1.17 2.80
CA LYS A 66 7.40 2.60 2.55
C LYS A 66 8.44 2.79 1.44
N ASP A 67 9.47 1.96 1.44
CA ASP A 67 10.52 1.95 0.43
C ASP A 67 9.94 1.59 -0.95
N THR A 68 9.12 0.54 -1.05
CA THR A 68 8.39 0.19 -2.28
C THR A 68 7.52 1.33 -2.80
N ILE A 69 6.78 2.01 -1.91
CA ILE A 69 5.95 3.17 -2.30
C ILE A 69 6.83 4.30 -2.87
N SER A 70 7.93 4.60 -2.19
CA SER A 70 8.87 5.66 -2.61
C SER A 70 9.52 5.34 -3.95
N GLN A 71 9.90 4.06 -4.17
CA GLN A 71 10.48 3.59 -5.42
C GLN A 71 9.48 3.62 -6.58
N CYS A 72 8.25 3.17 -6.33
CA CYS A 72 7.20 3.15 -7.35
C CYS A 72 6.81 4.56 -7.79
N TRP A 73 6.89 5.54 -6.90
CA TRP A 73 6.68 6.94 -7.25
C TRP A 73 7.80 7.50 -8.14
N ASN A 74 9.05 7.24 -7.77
CA ASN A 74 10.20 7.89 -8.38
C ASN A 74 10.47 7.43 -9.83
N SER A 75 9.82 6.37 -10.29
CA SER A 75 9.95 5.84 -11.65
C SER A 75 9.15 6.58 -12.72
N HIS A 76 8.27 7.53 -12.38
CA HIS A 76 7.40 8.19 -13.36
C HIS A 76 7.69 9.69 -13.52
N HIS A 77 8.97 10.03 -13.70
CA HIS A 77 9.38 11.39 -14.05
C HIS A 77 10.39 11.34 -15.21
N GLU A 78 9.91 10.95 -16.39
CA GLU A 78 10.53 11.22 -17.69
C GLU A 78 9.65 12.18 -18.48
#